data_AF-A0A917B458-F1
#
_entry.id   AF-A0A917B458-F1
#
_cell.length_a   1.000
_cell.length_b   1.000
_cell.length_c   1.000
_cell.angle_alpha   90.00
_cell.angle_beta   90.00
_cell.angle_gamma   90.00
#
_symmetry.space_group_name_H-M   'P 1'
#
loop_
_entity.id
_entity.type
_entity.pdbx_description
1 polymer ?
#
loop_
_entity_poly.entity_id
_entity_poly.type
_entity_poly.pdbx_seq_one_letter_code
_entity_poly.pdbx_strand_id
1 'polypeptide(L)' 'MSNLKAQAYLKEARESASLAAYDVQKFEADTPERQSIHNLVSAIDKLIETVDALADDEPA' A
#
# COMPACT_ATOMS: atom_id res chain seq x y z
N MET A 1 -17.52 -9.68 11.60
CA MET A 1 -18.06 -8.48 10.90
C MET A 1 -17.01 -7.35 10.80
N SER A 2 -16.23 -7.05 11.85
CA SER A 2 -15.12 -6.06 11.77
C SER A 2 -14.01 -6.50 10.81
N ASN A 3 -13.56 -7.75 10.89
CA ASN A 3 -12.49 -8.27 10.03
C ASN A 3 -12.85 -8.21 8.53
N LEU A 4 -14.09 -8.56 8.15
CA LEU A 4 -14.55 -8.47 6.75
C LEU A 4 -14.52 -7.03 6.18
N LYS A 5 -14.83 -6.03 7.02
CA LYS A 5 -14.73 -4.60 6.64
C LYS A 5 -13.28 -4.16 6.58
N ALA A 6 -12.44 -4.59 7.52
CA ALA A 6 -11.00 -4.31 7.51
C ALA A 6 -10.33 -4.87 6.24
N GLN A 7 -10.66 -6.11 5.85
CA GLN A 7 -10.19 -6.72 4.61
C GLN A 7 -10.66 -5.96 3.37
N ALA A 8 -11.90 -5.45 3.35
CA ALA A 8 -12.39 -4.61 2.25
C ALA A 8 -11.58 -3.31 2.13
N TYR A 9 -11.32 -2.62 3.24
CA TYR A 9 -10.48 -1.41 3.24
C TYR A 9 -9.02 -1.71 2.86
N LEU A 10 -8.46 -2.83 3.32
CA LEU A 10 -7.12 -3.26 2.94
C LEU A 10 -7.03 -3.57 1.45
N LYS A 11 -8.08 -4.17 0.87
CA LYS A 11 -8.16 -4.39 -0.58
C LYS A 11 -8.14 -3.08 -1.36
N GLU A 12 -8.98 -2.12 -0.98
CA GLU A 12 -9.03 -0.79 -1.62
C GLU A 12 -7.69 -0.03 -1.48
N ALA A 13 -7.03 -0.14 -0.33
CA ALA A 13 -5.71 0.44 -0.09
C ALA A 13 -4.65 -0.18 -1.02
N ARG A 14 -4.64 -1.52 -1.16
CA ARG A 14 -3.74 -2.24 -2.07
C ARG A 14 -3.95 -1.85 -3.53
N GLU A 15 -5.20 -1.72 -3.96
CA GLU A 15 -5.52 -1.28 -5.32
C GLU A 15 -4.97 0.14 -5.58
N SER A 16 -5.17 1.05 -4.62
CA SER A 16 -4.68 2.43 -4.72
C SER A 16 -3.14 2.51 -4.74
N ALA A 17 -2.46 1.76 -3.88
CA ALA A 17 -1.00 1.70 -3.84
C ALA A 17 -0.42 1.11 -5.14
N SER A 18 -1.07 0.08 -5.70
CA SER A 18 -0.68 -0.53 -6.98
C SER A 18 -0.81 0.46 -8.15
N LEU A 19 -1.87 1.26 -8.18
CA LEU A 19 -2.05 2.31 -9.18
C LEU A 19 -0.97 3.39 -9.06
N ALA A 20 -0.68 3.84 -7.84
CA ALA A 20 0.38 4.81 -7.59
C ALA A 20 1.77 4.25 -8.01
N ALA A 21 2.06 2.99 -7.70
CA ALA A 21 3.28 2.32 -8.14
C ALA A 21 3.42 2.29 -9.67
N TYR A 22 2.33 2.00 -10.37
CA TYR A 22 2.28 2.05 -11.83
C TYR A 22 2.50 3.46 -12.39
N ASP A 23 1.90 4.48 -11.77
CA ASP A 23 2.06 5.87 -12.21
C ASP A 23 3.49 6.37 -11.98
N VAL A 24 4.16 5.97 -10.90
CA VAL A 24 5.57 6.28 -10.63
C VAL A 24 6.50 5.76 -11.72
N GLN A 25 6.15 4.63 -12.36
CA GLN A 25 6.95 4.07 -13.46
C GLN A 25 6.91 4.92 -14.74
N LYS A 26 5.93 5.83 -14.87
CA LYS A 26 5.82 6.73 -16.02
C LYS A 26 6.79 7.91 -15.94
N PHE A 27 7.37 8.17 -14.76
CA PHE A 27 8.38 9.21 -14.58
C PHE A 27 9.73 8.76 -15.13
N GLU A 28 10.57 9.72 -15.53
CA GLU A 28 11.97 9.46 -15.88
C GLU A 28 12.73 8.86 -14.68
N ALA A 29 13.58 7.86 -14.96
CA ALA A 29 14.14 6.98 -13.95
C ALA A 29 14.98 7.70 -12.87
N ASP A 30 15.72 8.73 -13.26
CA ASP A 30 16.73 9.41 -12.43
C ASP A 30 16.25 10.77 -11.88
N THR A 31 14.93 10.94 -11.74
CA THR A 31 14.35 12.17 -11.17
C THR A 31 14.19 12.05 -9.66
N PRO A 32 14.52 13.11 -8.88
CA PRO A 32 14.28 13.11 -7.44
C PRO A 32 12.79 12.97 -7.09
N GLU A 33 11.90 13.44 -7.97
CA GLU A 33 10.45 13.26 -7.87
C GLU A 33 10.08 11.78 -7.89
N ARG A 34 10.57 11.02 -8.89
CA ARG A 34 10.30 9.56 -8.96
C ARG A 34 10.82 8.84 -7.73
N GLN A 35 12.03 9.15 -7.27
CA GLN A 35 12.60 8.50 -6.09
C GLN A 35 11.79 8.82 -4.83
N SER A 36 11.38 10.07 -4.63
CA SER A 36 10.60 10.48 -3.46
C SER A 36 9.22 9.82 -3.45
N ILE A 37 8.51 9.79 -4.59
CA ILE A 37 7.20 9.13 -4.68
C ILE A 37 7.35 7.61 -4.51
N HIS A 38 8.37 6.99 -5.12
CA HIS A 38 8.65 5.56 -4.93
C HIS A 38 8.87 5.20 -3.44
N ASN A 39 9.62 6.04 -2.72
CA ASN A 39 9.85 5.84 -1.28
C ASN A 39 8.54 5.95 -0.48
N LEU A 40 7.66 6.89 -0.84
CA LEU A 40 6.34 7.05 -0.21
C LEU A 40 5.43 5.85 -0.47
N VAL A 41 5.32 5.40 -1.72
CA VAL A 41 4.54 4.20 -2.08
C VAL A 41 5.06 2.98 -1.31
N SER A 42 6.37 2.79 -1.27
CA SER A 42 7.01 1.70 -0.52
C SER A 42 6.73 1.76 0.99
N ALA A 43 6.64 2.96 1.57
CA ALA A 43 6.27 3.13 2.97
C ALA A 43 4.80 2.77 3.22
N ILE A 44 3.91 3.15 2.31
CA ILE A 44 2.49 2.79 2.37
C ILE A 44 2.29 1.28 2.25
N ASP A 45 2.98 0.61 1.33
CA ASP A 45 2.91 -0.85 1.17
C ASP A 45 3.27 -1.56 2.48
N LYS A 46 4.36 -1.15 3.15
CA LYS A 46 4.75 -1.71 4.46
C LYS A 46 3.71 -1.46 5.55
N LEU A 47 3.03 -0.31 5.53
CA LEU A 47 1.95 -0.03 6.47
C LEU A 47 0.74 -0.93 6.20
N ILE A 48 0.38 -1.14 4.94
CA ILE A 48 -0.68 -2.07 4.54
C ILE A 48 -0.35 -3.49 5.00
N GLU A 49 0.89 -3.97 4.76
CA GLU A 49 1.35 -5.28 5.22
C GLU A 49 1.28 -5.42 6.73
N THR A 50 1.68 -4.39 7.48
CA THR A 50 1.61 -4.40 8.95
C THR A 50 0.17 -4.50 9.43
N VAL A 51 -0.75 -3.73 8.84
CA VAL A 51 -2.17 -3.76 9.22
C VAL A 51 -2.82 -5.09 8.84
N ASP A 52 -2.48 -5.66 7.68
CA ASP A 52 -2.96 -6.97 7.25
C ASP A 52 -2.49 -8.08 8.20
N ALA A 53 -1.21 -8.08 8.57
CA ALA A 53 -0.68 -9.02 9.55
C ALA A 53 -1.38 -8.91 10.92
N LEU A 54 -1.65 -7.68 11.39
CA LEU A 54 -2.36 -7.46 12.66
C LEU A 54 -3.85 -7.86 12.58
N ALA A 55 -4.48 -7.76 11.42
CA ALA A 55 -5.86 -8.19 11.21
C ALA A 55 -6.00 -9.72 11.19
N ASP A 56 -4.95 -10.42 10.78
CA ASP A 56 -4.89 -11.89 10.78
C ASP A 56 -4.50 -12.48 12.14
N ASP A 57 -3.83 -11.71 13.01
CA ASP A 57 -3.38 -12.13 14.35
C ASP A 57 -4.42 -11.89 15.48
N GLU A 58 -5.64 -11.42 15.16
CA GLU A 58 -6.75 -11.32 16.12
C GLU A 58 -7.18 -12.74 16.58
N PRO A 59 -7.05 -13.10 17.88
CA PRO A 59 -7.57 -14.37 18.38
C PRO A 59 -9.10 -14.37 18.29
N ALA A 60 -9.64 -15.46 17.71
CA ALA A 60 -11.07 -15.70 17.51
C ALA A 60 -11.93 -15.56 18.77
#